data_AF-A0A1Q3CGL7-F1
#
_entry.id   AF-A0A1Q3CGL7-F1
#
_cell.length_a   1.000
_cell.length_b   1.000
_cell.length_c   1.000
_cell.angle_alpha   90.00
_cell.angle_beta   90.00
_cell.angle_gamma   90.00
#
_symmetry.space_group_name_H-M   'P 1'
#
loop_
_entity.id
_entity.type
_entity.pdbx_description
1 polymer ?
#
loop_
_entity_poly.entity_id
_entity_poly.type
_entity_poly.pdbx_seq_one_letter_code
_entity_poly.pdbx_strand_id
1 'polypeptide(L)'
;MTNIKNKKFITLDISGKNYLSLVLYVKLHLSTKKLRHTIDEDHAALNEERDIALIFLRHHIDDDLKYEYLTVENSLELWQNLNDRYEHLKHVVLPNVLNDWSQLQF
;
A
#
# COMPACT_ATOMS: atom_id res chain seq x y z
N MET A 1 -20.45 19.77 15.02
CA MET A 1 -20.57 18.35 14.60
C MET A 1 -19.69 18.15 13.39
N THR A 2 -18.46 17.67 13.59
CA THR A 2 -17.57 17.31 12.49
C THR A 2 -18.17 16.12 11.76
N ASN A 3 -18.62 16.35 10.53
CA ASN A 3 -19.01 15.31 9.60
C ASN A 3 -17.78 14.40 9.42
N ILE A 4 -17.77 13.25 10.10
CA ILE A 4 -16.84 12.17 9.85
C ILE A 4 -17.21 11.68 8.45
N LYS A 5 -16.74 12.39 7.43
CA LYS A 5 -16.77 11.91 6.05
C LYS A 5 -16.13 10.54 6.12
N ASN A 6 -16.95 9.52 5.90
CA ASN A 6 -16.57 8.12 5.80
C ASN A 6 -15.19 8.07 5.16
N LYS A 7 -14.22 7.62 5.97
CA LYS A 7 -12.82 7.48 5.63
C LYS A 7 -12.80 6.76 4.28
N LYS A 8 -12.55 7.49 3.19
CA LYS A 8 -12.26 6.89 1.89
C LYS A 8 -11.23 5.81 2.21
N PHE A 9 -11.56 4.56 1.91
CA PHE A 9 -10.62 3.46 2.05
C PHE A 9 -9.29 3.93 1.48
N ILE A 10 -8.19 3.59 2.15
CA ILE A 10 -6.86 4.04 1.75
C ILE A 10 -6.63 3.44 0.35
N THR A 11 -6.79 4.27 -0.68
CA THR A 11 -6.57 3.96 -2.09
C THR A 11 -5.36 4.75 -2.52
N LEU A 12 -4.27 4.10 -2.89
CA LEU A 12 -3.06 4.74 -3.38
C LEU A 12 -3.39 5.63 -4.56
N ASP A 13 -3.21 6.92 -4.42
CA ASP A 13 -3.39 7.85 -5.54
C ASP A 13 -2.14 7.84 -6.43
N ILE A 14 -2.29 8.24 -7.69
CA ILE A 14 -1.18 8.21 -8.66
C ILE A 14 0.03 9.06 -8.25
N SER A 15 -0.17 10.12 -7.45
CA SER A 15 0.93 10.94 -6.94
C SER A 15 1.71 10.26 -5.81
N GLY A 16 1.17 9.21 -5.22
CA GLY A 16 1.80 8.43 -4.16
C GLY A 16 1.82 9.11 -2.80
N LYS A 17 1.20 10.28 -2.62
CA LYS A 17 1.24 11.03 -1.35
C LYS A 17 0.78 10.22 -0.14
N ASN A 18 -0.14 9.29 -0.35
CA ASN A 18 -0.65 8.39 0.67
C ASN A 18 0.04 7.01 0.70
N TYR A 19 1.15 6.82 0.00
CA TYR A 19 1.89 5.56 -0.09
C TYR A 19 2.28 5.00 1.29
N LEU A 20 2.80 5.83 2.20
CA LEU A 20 3.16 5.36 3.55
C LEU A 20 1.96 4.82 4.33
N SER A 21 0.79 5.46 4.18
CA SER A 21 -0.45 5.00 4.82
C SER A 21 -0.96 3.70 4.19
N LEU A 22 -0.86 3.57 2.86
CA LEU A 22 -1.19 2.33 2.16
C LEU A 22 -0.29 1.18 2.63
N VAL A 23 1.02 1.41 2.71
CA VAL A 23 1.99 0.37 3.08
C VAL A 23 1.68 -0.21 4.44
N LEU A 24 1.42 0.67 5.42
CA LEU A 24 1.03 0.25 6.76
C LEU A 24 -0.29 -0.54 6.75
N TYR A 25 -1.29 -0.05 6.02
CA TYR A 25 -2.60 -0.68 5.94
C TYR A 25 -2.55 -2.08 5.32
N VAL A 26 -1.87 -2.22 4.18
CA VAL A 26 -1.71 -3.50 3.48
C VAL A 26 -1.00 -4.51 4.36
N LYS A 27 0.16 -4.14 4.95
CA LYS A 27 0.92 -5.03 5.82
C LYS A 27 0.10 -5.49 7.02
N LEU A 28 -0.64 -4.59 7.67
CA LEU A 28 -1.50 -4.93 8.81
C LEU A 28 -2.64 -5.85 8.38
N HIS A 29 -3.36 -5.51 7.31
CA HIS A 29 -4.49 -6.30 6.83
C HIS A 29 -4.05 -7.74 6.49
N LEU A 30 -3.01 -7.88 5.66
CA LEU A 30 -2.51 -9.21 5.28
C LEU A 30 -1.97 -9.99 6.50
N SER A 31 -1.35 -9.32 7.48
CA SER A 31 -0.94 -9.98 8.74
C SER A 31 -2.14 -10.56 9.49
N THR A 32 -3.25 -9.81 9.60
CA THR A 32 -4.48 -10.32 10.28
C THR A 32 -5.11 -11.50 9.54
N LYS A 33 -4.91 -11.58 8.23
CA LYS A 33 -5.38 -12.69 7.38
C LYS A 33 -4.39 -13.86 7.30
N LYS A 34 -3.22 -13.74 7.93
CA LYS A 34 -2.10 -14.69 7.77
C LYS A 34 -1.65 -14.85 6.31
N LEU A 35 -1.75 -13.78 5.53
CA LEU A 35 -1.38 -13.72 4.11
C LEU A 35 -0.17 -12.82 3.86
N ARG A 36 0.50 -12.33 4.90
CA ARG A 36 1.61 -11.38 4.74
C ARG A 36 2.78 -11.98 3.95
N HIS A 37 2.99 -13.29 4.04
CA HIS A 37 4.01 -14.01 3.26
C HIS A 37 3.80 -13.93 1.74
N THR A 38 2.58 -13.61 1.26
CA THR A 38 2.29 -13.47 -0.18
C THR A 38 2.89 -12.21 -0.82
N ILE A 39 3.33 -11.24 -0.01
CA ILE A 39 3.98 -10.00 -0.44
C ILE A 39 5.38 -9.83 0.15
N ASP A 40 5.78 -10.72 1.05
CA ASP A 40 7.16 -10.87 1.48
C ASP A 40 7.81 -11.94 0.55
N GLU A 41 9.14 -12.00 0.49
CA GLU A 41 9.86 -12.93 -0.40
C GLU A 41 9.60 -14.40 0.01
N ASP A 42 8.51 -15.01 -0.46
CA ASP A 42 8.22 -16.41 -0.16
C ASP A 42 7.63 -17.17 -1.36
N HIS A 43 8.32 -18.27 -1.66
CA HIS A 43 8.03 -19.18 -2.76
C HIS A 43 6.95 -20.18 -2.34
N ALA A 44 6.66 -20.28 -1.03
CA ALA A 44 5.75 -21.24 -0.42
C ALA A 44 4.27 -20.81 -0.40
N ALA A 45 3.94 -19.56 -0.78
CA ALA A 45 2.56 -19.12 -0.83
C ALA A 45 1.74 -19.94 -1.86
N LEU A 46 0.54 -20.37 -1.46
CA LEU A 46 -0.37 -21.06 -2.37
C LEU A 46 -0.89 -20.09 -3.43
N ASN A 47 -1.24 -20.60 -4.61
CA ASN A 47 -1.77 -19.75 -5.70
C ASN A 47 -3.03 -18.97 -5.26
N GLU A 48 -3.95 -19.62 -4.54
CA GLU A 48 -5.15 -18.95 -4.03
C GLU A 48 -4.82 -17.80 -3.06
N GLU A 49 -3.80 -17.97 -2.20
CA GLU A 49 -3.35 -16.92 -1.27
C GLU A 49 -2.79 -15.72 -2.03
N ARG A 50 -2.02 -15.98 -3.11
CA ARG A 50 -1.49 -14.94 -4.01
C ARG A 50 -2.62 -14.21 -4.74
N ASP A 51 -3.62 -14.93 -5.23
CA ASP A 51 -4.78 -14.33 -5.92
C ASP A 51 -5.58 -13.43 -4.97
N ILE A 52 -5.83 -13.89 -3.73
CA ILE A 52 -6.51 -13.09 -2.71
C ILE A 52 -5.73 -11.80 -2.41
N ALA A 53 -4.41 -11.91 -2.22
CA ALA A 53 -3.56 -10.76 -1.96
C ALA A 53 -3.50 -9.81 -3.17
N LEU A 54 -3.45 -10.33 -4.40
CA LEU A 54 -3.42 -9.54 -5.63
C LEU A 54 -4.72 -8.75 -5.81
N ILE A 55 -5.88 -9.41 -5.66
CA ILE A 55 -7.19 -8.76 -5.73
C ILE A 55 -7.28 -7.64 -4.68
N PHE A 56 -6.83 -7.92 -3.45
CA PHE A 56 -6.80 -6.94 -2.38
C PHE A 56 -5.92 -5.73 -2.73
N LEU A 57 -4.68 -5.94 -3.20
CA LEU A 57 -3.79 -4.86 -3.63
C LEU A 57 -4.42 -4.02 -4.74
N ARG A 58 -4.98 -4.67 -5.77
CA ARG A 58 -5.67 -3.99 -6.87
C ARG A 58 -6.83 -3.14 -6.38
N HIS A 59 -7.61 -3.61 -5.40
CA HIS A 59 -8.71 -2.83 -4.84
C HIS A 59 -8.25 -1.51 -4.19
N HIS A 60 -7.01 -1.47 -3.71
CA HIS A 60 -6.45 -0.37 -2.95
C HIS A 60 -5.48 0.53 -3.72
N ILE A 61 -5.47 0.46 -5.06
CA ILE A 61 -4.70 1.39 -5.90
C ILE A 61 -5.60 2.11 -6.91
N ASP A 62 -5.15 3.27 -7.39
CA ASP A 62 -5.82 4.08 -8.40
C ASP A 62 -6.06 3.30 -9.71
N ASP A 63 -7.10 3.69 -10.45
CA ASP A 63 -7.47 3.00 -11.70
C ASP A 63 -6.38 3.12 -12.78
N ASP A 64 -5.65 4.24 -12.84
CA ASP A 64 -4.53 4.40 -13.75
C ASP A 64 -3.39 3.43 -13.41
N LEU A 65 -3.15 3.20 -12.12
CA LEU A 65 -2.17 2.20 -11.65
C LEU A 65 -2.64 0.76 -11.94
N LYS A 66 -3.95 0.48 -11.83
CA LYS A 66 -4.51 -0.82 -12.22
C LYS A 66 -4.29 -1.09 -13.70
N TYR A 67 -4.48 -0.08 -14.55
CA TYR A 67 -4.27 -0.18 -15.98
C TYR A 67 -2.79 -0.43 -16.31
N GLU A 68 -1.88 0.33 -15.70
CA GLU A 68 -0.43 0.17 -15.91
C GLU A 68 0.05 -1.22 -15.50
N TYR A 69 -0.43 -1.74 -14.37
CA TYR A 69 -0.05 -3.06 -13.87
C TYR A 69 -1.08 -4.15 -14.19
N LEU A 70 -1.86 -4.01 -15.28
CA LEU A 70 -2.92 -4.96 -15.62
C LEU A 70 -2.40 -6.39 -15.85
N THR A 71 -1.20 -6.52 -16.44
CA THR A 71 -0.59 -7.81 -16.79
C THR A 71 0.14 -8.48 -15.64
N VAL A 72 0.26 -7.83 -14.48
CA VAL A 72 0.98 -8.38 -13.31
C VAL A 72 0.08 -9.38 -12.57
N GLU A 73 0.34 -10.67 -12.74
CA GLU A 73 -0.50 -11.75 -12.17
C GLU A 73 -0.02 -12.22 -10.79
N ASN A 74 1.03 -11.62 -10.24
CA ASN A 74 1.60 -12.00 -8.95
C ASN A 74 1.51 -10.86 -7.91
N SER A 75 1.00 -11.15 -6.72
CA SER A 75 0.86 -10.19 -5.62
C SER A 75 2.19 -9.60 -5.17
N LEU A 76 3.25 -10.42 -5.10
CA LEU A 76 4.59 -9.99 -4.70
C LEU A 76 5.18 -9.05 -5.75
N GLU A 77 5.05 -9.38 -7.03
CA GLU A 77 5.54 -8.53 -8.13
C GLU A 77 4.81 -7.18 -8.15
N LEU A 78 3.47 -7.17 -8.01
CA LEU A 78 2.71 -5.92 -7.92
C LEU A 78 3.17 -5.08 -6.72
N TRP A 79 3.36 -5.73 -5.57
CA TRP A 79 3.83 -5.06 -4.37
C TRP A 79 5.23 -4.46 -4.51
N GLN A 80 6.16 -5.19 -5.15
CA GLN A 80 7.52 -4.72 -5.45
C GLN A 80 7.49 -3.53 -6.40
N ASN A 81 6.74 -3.62 -7.51
CA ASN A 81 6.58 -2.52 -8.46
C ASN A 81 6.07 -1.23 -7.80
N LEU A 82 5.08 -1.35 -6.89
CA LEU A 82 4.57 -0.21 -6.11
C LEU A 82 5.62 0.33 -5.14
N ASN A 83 6.41 -0.53 -4.50
CA ASN A 83 7.48 -0.10 -3.62
C ASN A 83 8.56 0.65 -4.40
N ASP A 84 9.07 0.07 -5.49
CA ASP A 84 10.13 0.67 -6.29
C ASP A 84 9.73 2.05 -6.82
N ARG A 85 8.48 2.19 -7.26
CA ARG A 85 7.95 3.47 -7.75
C ARG A 85 7.91 4.55 -6.67
N TYR A 86 7.47 4.21 -5.45
CA TYR A 86 7.14 5.20 -4.42
C TYR A 86 8.07 5.21 -3.21
N GLU A 87 9.08 4.35 -3.17
CA GLU A 87 10.02 4.26 -2.04
C GLU A 87 10.76 5.56 -1.78
N HIS A 88 11.07 6.34 -2.83
CA HIS A 88 11.65 7.67 -2.70
C HIS A 88 10.81 8.61 -1.82
N LEU A 89 9.47 8.44 -1.78
CA LEU A 89 8.59 9.21 -0.91
C LEU A 89 8.81 8.90 0.57
N LYS A 90 9.35 7.72 0.94
CA LYS A 90 9.76 7.47 2.32
C LYS A 90 10.82 8.47 2.77
N HIS A 91 11.74 8.82 1.89
CA HIS A 91 12.83 9.75 2.21
C HIS A 91 12.40 11.23 2.16
N VAL A 92 11.35 11.56 1.40
CA VAL A 92 10.85 12.94 1.28
C VAL A 92 9.76 13.24 2.32
N VAL A 93 8.81 12.33 2.49
CA VAL A 93 7.62 12.56 3.33
C VAL A 93 7.92 12.32 4.81
N LEU A 94 8.73 11.31 5.15
CA LEU A 94 8.98 10.98 6.56
C LEU A 94 9.68 12.12 7.31
N PRO A 95 10.75 12.76 6.79
CA PRO A 95 11.37 13.89 7.49
C PRO A 95 10.41 15.08 7.64
N ASN A 96 9.59 15.35 6.63
CA ASN A 96 8.59 16.42 6.67
C ASN A 96 7.53 16.14 7.74
N VAL A 97 6.99 14.92 7.80
CA VAL A 97 6.01 14.54 8.82
C VAL A 97 6.61 14.59 10.24
N LEU A 98 7.87 14.17 10.41
CA LEU A 98 8.57 14.27 11.69
C LEU A 98 8.83 15.73 12.10
N ASN A 99 9.18 16.59 11.14
CA ASN A 99 9.34 18.02 11.37
C ASN A 99 8.01 18.69 11.72
N ASP A 100 6.94 18.39 10.98
CA ASP A 100 5.61 18.93 11.27
C ASP A 100 5.14 18.47 12.66
N TRP A 101 5.41 17.22 13.02
CA TRP A 101 5.10 16.69 14.35
C TRP A 101 5.90 17.37 15.46
N SER A 102 7.20 17.61 15.26
CA SER A 102 8.02 18.33 16.25
C SER A 102 7.57 19.78 16.42
N GLN A 103 7.08 20.41 15.36
CA GLN A 103 6.47 21.75 15.40
C GLN A 103 5.08 21.78 16.07
N LEU A 104 4.39 20.65 16.19
CA LEU A 104 3.12 20.53 16.91
C LEU A 104 3.30 20.21 18.41
N GLN A 105 4.50 19.82 18.84
CA GLN A 105 4.82 19.53 20.25
C GLN A 105 5.27 20.75 21.06
N PHE A 106 5.02 21.97 20.58
CA PHE A 106 5.21 23.21 21.33
C PHE A 106 3.99 23.58 22.19
#